data_AF-A0A9C9ENP2-F1
#
_entry.id   AF-A0A9C9ENP2-F1
#
_cell.length_a   1.000
_cell.length_b   1.000
_cell.length_c   1.000
_cell.angle_alpha   90.00
_cell.angle_beta   90.00
_cell.angle_gamma   90.00
#
_symmetry.space_group_name_H-M   'P 1'
#
loop_
_entity.id
_entity.type
_entity.pdbx_description
1 polymer ?
#
loop_
_entity_poly.entity_id
_entity_poly.type
_entity_poly.pdbx_seq_one_letter_code
_entity_poly.pdbx_strand_id
1 'polypeptide(L)' 'MMKKNLRKICPKCNYLGKRGDNICPYCGIKLISACPNCGASIMVAFAEYCYSCGFRFQDIVRKLK' A
#
# COMPACT_ATOMS: atom_id res chain seq x y z
N MET A 1 4.31 16.34 18.16
CA MET A 1 3.65 15.91 16.90
C MET A 1 3.89 14.42 16.66
N MET A 2 2.93 13.55 17.03
CA MET A 2 3.02 12.10 16.80
C MET A 2 2.84 11.81 15.30
N LYS A 3 3.94 11.78 14.54
CA LYS A 3 3.93 11.34 13.14
C LYS A 3 3.56 9.86 13.11
N LYS A 4 2.26 9.55 13.01
CA LYS A 4 1.75 8.21 12.69
C LYS A 4 2.59 7.70 11.51
N ASN A 5 3.43 6.70 11.76
CA ASN A 5 4.25 6.07 10.74
C ASN A 5 3.33 5.21 9.86
N LEU A 6 2.52 5.87 9.04
CA LEU A 6 1.72 5.24 8.00
C LEU A 6 2.72 4.65 7.00
N ARG A 7 2.87 3.32 7.05
CA ARG A 7 3.74 2.61 6.11
C ARG A 7 3.04 2.59 4.77
N LYS A 8 3.71 3.16 3.77
CA LYS A 8 3.25 3.14 2.39
C LYS A 8 3.88 1.95 1.70
N ILE A 9 3.08 1.11 1.06
CA ILE A 9 3.57 -0.06 0.34
C ILE A 9 3.14 0.01 -1.12
N CYS A 10 3.97 -0.57 -1.99
CA CYS A 10 3.62 -0.76 -3.38
C CYS A 10 2.79 -2.03 -3.51
N PRO A 11 1.54 -1.95 -3.99
CA PRO A 11 0.69 -3.13 -4.13
C PRO A 11 1.14 -4.09 -5.25
N LYS A 12 2.11 -3.72 -6.10
CA LYS A 12 2.60 -4.56 -7.22
C LYS A 12 3.85 -5.35 -6.84
N CYS A 13 4.88 -4.67 -6.31
CA CYS A 13 6.17 -5.28 -6.01
C CYS A 13 6.47 -5.38 -4.51
N ASN A 14 5.50 -5.04 -3.65
CA ASN A 14 5.65 -5.01 -2.19
C ASN A 14 6.79 -4.10 -1.70
N TYR A 15 7.20 -3.11 -2.50
CA TYR A 15 8.18 -2.10 -2.09
C TYR A 15 7.66 -1.28 -0.91
N LEU A 16 8.44 -1.20 0.17
CA LEU A 16 8.20 -0.32 1.29
C LEU A 16 8.67 1.09 0.96
N GLY A 17 7.72 2.02 0.79
CA GLY A 17 8.00 3.43 0.58
C GLY A 17 8.57 4.10 1.84
N LYS A 18 9.49 5.03 1.63
CA LYS A 18 10.06 5.87 2.69
C LYS A 18 9.13 7.05 3.00
N ARG A 19 9.43 7.78 4.08
CA ARG A 19 8.70 9.01 4.44
C ARG A 19 8.80 10.00 3.29
N GLY A 20 7.65 10.32 2.68
CA GLY A 20 7.55 11.26 1.57
C GLY A 20 7.27 10.61 0.22
N ASP A 21 7.57 9.31 0.06
CA ASP A 21 7.31 8.62 -1.21
C ASP A 21 5.81 8.52 -1.45
N ASN A 22 5.38 8.88 -2.65
CA ASN A 22 4.00 8.72 -3.11
C ASN A 22 3.88 7.72 -4.26
N ILE A 23 4.97 7.50 -4.99
CA ILE A 23 5.04 6.61 -6.16
C ILE A 23 6.20 5.64 -5.96
N CYS A 24 5.98 4.38 -6.33
CA CYS A 24 7.01 3.36 -6.32
C CYS A 24 8.01 3.62 -7.47
N PRO A 25 9.32 3.78 -7.19
CA PRO A 25 10.32 4.02 -8.24
C PRO A 25 10.54 2.82 -9.16
N TYR A 26 10.18 1.61 -8.72
CA TYR A 26 10.34 0.39 -9.51
C TYR A 26 9.15 0.08 -10.41
N CYS A 27 7.94 0.36 -9.93
CA CYS A 27 6.70 0.00 -10.64
C CYS A 27 6.01 1.19 -11.30
N GLY A 28 6.34 2.43 -10.91
CA GLY A 28 5.67 3.64 -11.37
C GLY A 28 4.25 3.84 -10.83
N ILE A 29 3.80 3.01 -9.88
CA ILE A 29 2.44 3.10 -9.32
C ILE A 29 2.40 3.80 -7.97
N LYS A 30 1.22 4.34 -7.62
CA LYS A 30 1.00 5.03 -6.36
C LYS A 30 1.10 4.06 -5.18
N LEU A 31 1.85 4.47 -4.16
CA LEU A 31 1.95 3.72 -2.91
C LEU A 31 0.68 3.90 -2.08
N ILE A 32 0.24 2.83 -1.43
CA ILE A 32 -0.95 2.83 -0.58
C ILE A 32 -0.55 2.79 0.90
N SER A 33 -1.21 3.60 1.72
CA SER A 33 -1.10 3.58 3.19
C SER A 33 -2.34 3.04 3.89
N ALA A 34 -3.40 2.80 3.12
CA ALA A 34 -4.68 2.29 3.58
C ALA A 34 -5.29 1.39 2.50
N CYS A 35 -6.16 0.49 2.92
CA CYS A 35 -6.91 -0.36 2.02
C CYS A 35 -7.90 0.47 1.20
N PRO A 36 -7.91 0.38 -0.14
CA PRO A 36 -8.88 1.11 -0.95
C PRO A 36 -10.29 0.51 -0.88
N ASN A 37 -10.43 -0.73 -0.38
CA ASN A 37 -11.73 -1.40 -0.27
C ASN A 37 -12.46 -1.06 1.04
N CYS A 38 -11.76 -1.09 2.18
CA CYS A 38 -12.37 -0.84 3.49
C CYS A 38 -11.82 0.38 4.25
N GLY A 39 -10.78 1.04 3.75
CA GLY A 39 -10.15 2.18 4.43
C GLY A 39 -9.21 1.83 5.59
N ALA A 40 -9.03 0.54 5.93
CA ALA A 40 -8.16 0.14 7.04
C ALA A 40 -6.69 0.54 6.80
N SER A 41 -6.03 1.06 7.83
CA SER A 41 -4.62 1.48 7.74
C SER A 41 -3.66 0.30 7.59
N ILE A 42 -2.65 0.45 6.75
CA ILE A 42 -1.63 -0.58 6.54
C ILE A 42 -0.54 -0.44 7.61
N MET A 43 -0.45 -1.43 8.49
CA MET A 43 0.49 -1.44 9.62
C MET A 43 1.75 -2.28 9.32
N VAL A 44 1.68 -3.19 8.35
CA VAL A 44 2.74 -4.15 8.02
C VAL A 44 3.43 -3.76 6.72
N ALA A 45 4.76 -3.87 6.67
CA ALA A 45 5.59 -3.37 5.56
C ALA A 45 5.46 -4.16 4.24
N PHE A 46 4.80 -5.33 4.25
CA PHE A 46 4.70 -6.24 3.11
C PHE A 46 3.36 -6.98 3.09
N ALA A 47 2.30 -6.35 3.60
CA ALA A 47 0.98 -6.96 3.57
C ALA A 47 0.54 -7.15 2.10
N GLU A 48 0.20 -8.36 1.70
CA GLU A 48 -0.42 -8.66 0.40
C GLU A 48 -1.94 -8.55 0.45
N TYR A 49 -2.50 -8.79 1.63
CA TYR A 49 -3.94 -8.77 1.92
C TYR A 49 -4.24 -7.80 3.06
N CYS A 50 -5.41 -7.19 3.02
CA CYS A 50 -5.90 -6.37 4.11
C CYS A 50 -6.29 -7.25 5.30
N TYR A 51 -5.73 -6.97 6.49
CA TYR A 51 -6.05 -7.70 7.71
C TYR A 51 -7.52 -7.56 8.14
N SER A 52 -8.20 -6.50 7.71
CA SER A 52 -9.56 -6.18 8.15
C SER A 52 -10.63 -6.75 7.21
N CYS A 53 -10.44 -6.69 5.89
CA CYS A 53 -11.45 -7.12 4.92
C CYS A 53 -10.99 -8.24 3.97
N GLY A 54 -9.74 -8.70 4.06
CA GLY A 54 -9.19 -9.73 3.17
C GLY A 54 -8.88 -9.27 1.74
N PHE A 55 -9.13 -8.00 1.41
CA PHE A 55 -8.87 -7.48 0.06
C PHE A 55 -7.39 -7.59 -0.31
N ARG A 56 -7.09 -8.16 -1.49
CA ARG A 56 -5.73 -8.33 -1.99
C ARG A 56 -5.25 -7.06 -2.69
N PHE A 57 -4.17 -6.47 -2.19
CA PHE A 57 -3.71 -5.18 -2.70
C PHE A 57 -3.21 -5.26 -4.16
N GLN A 58 -2.71 -6.40 -4.62
CA GLN A 58 -2.33 -6.61 -6.02
C GLN A 58 -3.50 -6.45 -7.01
N ASP A 59 -4.75 -6.68 -6.58
CA ASP A 59 -5.91 -6.52 -7.48
C ASP A 59 -6.21 -5.06 -7.84
N ILE A 60 -5.69 -4.10 -7.07
CA ILE A 60 -5.73 -2.67 -7.42
C ILE A 60 -4.99 -2.43 -8.74
N VAL A 61 -3.91 -3.17 -8.96
CA VAL A 61 -3.01 -3.00 -10.10
C VAL A 61 -3.47 -3.83 -11.30
N ARG A 62 -4.10 -4.99 -11.07
CA ARG A 62 -4.62 -5.85 -12.16
C ARG A 62 -5.72 -5.18 -12.98
N LYS A 63 -6.46 -4.22 -12.42
CA LYS A 63 -7.47 -3.43 -13.14
C LYS A 63 -6.89 -2.36 -14.09
N LEU A 64 -5.57 -2.17 -14.15
CA LEU A 64 -4.92 -1.19 -15.03
C LEU A 64 -4.44 -1.79 -16.38
N LYS A 65 -4.91 -2.99 -16.74
CA LYS A 65 -4.58 -3.68 -17.99
C LYS A 65 -5.76 -3.66 -18.95
#